data_AF-A0A3P8ZS73-F1
#
_entry.id   AF-A0A3P8ZS73-F1
#
_cell.length_a   1.000
_cell.length_b   1.000
_cell.length_c   1.000
_cell.angle_alpha   90.00
_cell.angle_beta   90.00
_cell.angle_gamma   90.00
#
_symmetry.space_group_name_H-M   'P 1'
#
loop_
_entity.id
_entity.type
_entity.pdbx_description
1 polymer ?
#
loop_
_entity_poly.entity_id
_entity_poly.type
_entity_poly.pdbx_seq_one_letter_code
_entity_poly.pdbx_strand_id
1 'polypeptide(L)'
;MDFSREQLPSLNELKDQMCSLADENVQLRDKNELLFTKLGYLENKLGQLAGSKTDLSSKLVSCEEEKLKISKELVEEQIQNNKVREQFEEESFGLKNKILSQEGMLMEMEIERDRLHREIQSITARLHVAERTESDLTEEYMTLKRNYLALTKAYKREVDHNDKLSSELLGLAQARDALLRQTEEQQRCVIASTEEVHGQTAQEMDRVRLLVSRMSHNRIRPEGLSVIDQECTFVEKSLPGNQDAIKDMLEQMRKSYDEQQCRLEEKVVAMGKEQQENKRVIRDTQQKLAERNAVLLSSQSQLNEAEEENSRLQMRVKELNEEYRARLVHYLQDLSEHMDHLEKGGGGPPEKAKLRGFVDSMLQEVRASYRAREEQLATAARSYKKRLQRIIRSHQALLIAYRVQREQVLSQPESGLEAGPPEAHFSLEPSELRGEMDREIQLLRQDKARLEGQLREAQDLSAVFARHIQSVNVQE
;
A
#
# COMPACT_ATOMS: atom_id res chain seq x y z
N MET A 1 129.01 63.94 -52.07
CA MET A 1 128.42 65.29 -51.99
C MET A 1 128.14 65.72 -53.42
N ASP A 2 126.91 65.54 -53.86
CA ASP A 2 126.29 66.38 -54.91
C ASP A 2 124.80 66.06 -54.88
N PHE A 3 124.04 66.96 -54.27
CA PHE A 3 122.59 66.95 -54.20
C PHE A 3 122.05 67.42 -55.55
N SER A 4 121.72 66.47 -56.43
CA SER A 4 121.01 66.76 -57.67
C SER A 4 119.54 67.01 -57.38
N ARG A 5 119.19 68.29 -57.23
CA ARG A 5 117.93 68.94 -57.63
C ARG A 5 116.72 68.00 -57.82
N GLU A 6 115.94 67.84 -56.75
CA GLU A 6 114.52 67.54 -56.88
C GLU A 6 113.86 68.71 -57.62
N GLN A 7 113.28 68.43 -58.79
CA GLN A 7 112.45 69.38 -59.52
C GLN A 7 111.22 69.67 -58.66
N LEU A 8 111.19 70.86 -58.04
CA LEU A 8 110.00 71.40 -57.40
C LEU A 8 108.93 71.64 -58.48
N PRO A 9 107.75 71.01 -58.39
CA PRO A 9 106.67 71.21 -59.35
C PRO A 9 106.22 72.67 -59.36
N SER A 10 105.82 73.18 -60.53
CA SER A 10 105.42 74.58 -60.67
C SER A 10 104.12 74.86 -59.90
N LEU A 11 103.95 76.09 -59.41
CA LEU A 11 102.76 76.51 -58.63
C LEU A 11 101.42 76.17 -59.32
N ASN A 12 101.40 76.15 -60.66
CA ASN A 12 100.21 75.81 -61.44
C ASN A 12 99.91 74.30 -61.43
N GLU A 13 100.93 73.43 -61.52
CA GLU A 13 100.75 71.97 -61.45
C GLU A 13 100.24 71.54 -60.06
N LEU A 14 100.71 72.20 -59.01
CA LEU A 14 100.24 72.01 -57.63
C LEU A 14 98.78 72.44 -57.47
N LYS A 15 98.37 73.51 -58.15
CA LYS A 15 97.00 74.03 -58.13
C LYS A 15 96.03 73.12 -58.91
N ASP A 16 96.46 72.61 -60.05
CA ASP A 16 95.69 71.64 -60.84
C ASP A 16 95.57 70.29 -60.13
N GLN A 17 96.63 69.83 -59.46
CA GLN A 17 96.57 68.66 -58.57
C GLN A 17 95.61 68.89 -57.40
N MET A 18 95.62 70.08 -56.78
CA MET A 18 94.65 70.43 -55.74
C MET A 18 93.20 70.43 -56.23
N CYS A 19 92.94 70.96 -57.44
CA CYS A 19 91.61 70.92 -58.05
C CYS A 19 91.16 69.48 -58.33
N SER A 20 92.04 68.65 -58.92
CA SER A 20 91.77 67.23 -59.18
C SER A 20 91.46 66.45 -57.88
N LEU A 21 92.24 66.69 -56.82
CA LEU A 21 92.02 66.09 -55.50
C LEU A 21 90.74 66.60 -54.84
N ALA A 22 90.34 67.86 -55.09
CA ALA A 22 89.09 68.41 -54.59
C ALA A 22 87.89 67.76 -55.28
N ASP A 23 87.94 67.60 -56.60
CA ASP A 23 86.90 66.92 -57.39
C ASP A 23 86.79 65.44 -57.01
N GLU A 24 87.92 64.75 -56.81
CA GLU A 24 87.94 63.37 -56.32
C GLU A 24 87.35 63.26 -54.91
N ASN A 25 87.66 64.21 -54.02
CA ASN A 25 87.04 64.28 -52.69
C ASN A 25 85.52 64.48 -52.75
N VAL A 26 85.02 65.30 -53.68
CA VAL A 26 83.58 65.48 -53.89
C VAL A 26 82.95 64.18 -54.38
N GLN A 27 83.54 63.51 -55.38
CA GLN A 27 83.05 62.21 -55.85
C GLN A 27 83.06 61.13 -54.76
N LEU A 28 84.08 61.13 -53.88
CA LEU A 28 84.15 60.22 -52.74
C LEU A 28 83.07 60.55 -51.70
N ARG A 29 82.75 61.82 -51.48
CA ARG A 29 81.63 62.23 -50.61
C ARG A 29 80.30 61.76 -51.18
N ASP A 30 80.03 61.98 -52.46
CA ASP A 30 78.78 61.56 -53.10
C ASP A 30 78.61 60.02 -53.06
N LYS A 31 79.71 59.28 -53.32
CA LYS A 31 79.72 57.81 -53.17
C LYS A 31 79.47 57.37 -51.73
N ASN A 32 80.07 58.06 -50.75
CA ASN A 32 79.82 57.77 -49.34
C ASN A 32 78.36 58.06 -48.96
N GLU A 33 77.77 59.17 -49.40
CA GLU A 33 76.36 59.47 -49.18
C GLU A 33 75.45 58.38 -49.78
N LEU A 34 75.73 57.93 -51.00
CA LEU A 34 75.01 56.82 -51.62
C LEU A 34 75.16 55.50 -50.83
N LEU A 35 76.35 55.23 -50.30
CA LEU A 35 76.57 54.07 -49.44
C LEU A 35 75.79 54.20 -48.12
N PHE A 36 75.76 55.38 -47.49
CA PHE A 36 74.98 55.62 -46.27
C PHE A 36 73.49 55.44 -46.49
N THR A 37 72.93 55.95 -47.59
CA THR A 37 71.50 55.75 -47.91
C THR A 37 71.17 54.28 -48.13
N LYS A 38 72.04 53.53 -48.83
CA LYS A 38 71.89 52.09 -49.04
C LYS A 38 72.01 51.30 -47.75
N LEU A 39 72.94 51.69 -46.87
CA LEU A 39 73.14 51.09 -45.56
C LEU A 39 71.90 51.29 -44.68
N GLY A 40 71.37 52.51 -44.62
CA GLY A 40 70.12 52.81 -43.90
C GLY A 40 68.90 52.06 -44.46
N TYR A 41 68.81 51.86 -45.78
CA TYR A 41 67.77 51.02 -46.38
C TYR A 41 67.89 49.55 -45.95
N LEU A 42 69.11 49.00 -45.92
CA LEU A 42 69.37 47.64 -45.48
C LEU A 42 69.09 47.47 -43.98
N GLU A 43 69.47 48.44 -43.15
CA GLU A 43 69.15 48.47 -41.72
C GLU A 43 67.64 48.49 -41.49
N ASN A 44 66.89 49.33 -42.21
CA ASN A 44 65.43 49.36 -42.13
C ASN A 44 64.79 48.02 -42.54
N LYS A 45 65.27 47.42 -43.63
CA LYS A 45 64.82 46.08 -44.05
C LYS A 45 65.13 45.02 -43.00
N LEU A 46 66.32 45.06 -42.40
CA LEU A 46 66.70 44.14 -41.34
C LEU A 46 65.81 44.31 -40.11
N GLY A 47 65.48 45.55 -39.74
CA GLY A 47 64.54 45.86 -38.66
C GLY A 47 63.14 45.31 -38.92
N GLN A 48 62.61 45.48 -40.13
CA GLN A 48 61.32 44.89 -40.54
C GLN A 48 61.36 43.36 -40.53
N LEU A 49 62.47 42.76 -40.98
CA LEU A 49 62.64 41.31 -41.00
C LEU A 49 62.73 40.75 -39.57
N ALA A 50 63.41 41.46 -38.65
CA ALA A 50 63.47 41.10 -37.24
C ALA A 50 62.11 41.24 -36.54
N GLY A 51 61.35 42.30 -36.84
CA GLY A 51 59.99 42.50 -36.36
C GLY A 51 59.05 41.37 -36.81
N SER A 52 58.98 41.11 -38.11
CA SER A 52 58.16 40.03 -38.67
C SER A 52 58.57 38.63 -38.17
N LYS A 53 59.86 38.36 -37.99
CA LYS A 53 60.34 37.12 -37.36
C LYS A 53 59.85 36.98 -35.93
N THR A 54 59.88 38.05 -35.15
CA THR A 54 59.39 38.07 -33.76
C THR A 54 57.88 37.86 -33.71
N ASP A 55 57.12 38.55 -34.57
CA ASP A 55 55.67 38.40 -34.65
C ASP A 55 55.25 36.98 -35.04
N LEU A 56 55.93 36.38 -36.02
CA LEU A 56 55.68 34.98 -36.41
C LEU A 56 56.01 34.01 -35.27
N SER A 57 57.12 34.23 -34.56
CA SER A 57 57.49 33.42 -33.39
C SER A 57 56.44 33.52 -32.29
N SER A 58 55.92 34.73 -32.02
CA SER A 58 54.86 34.93 -31.02
C SER A 58 53.56 34.22 -31.41
N LYS A 59 53.17 34.29 -32.69
CA LYS A 59 51.97 33.59 -33.20
C LYS A 59 52.12 32.08 -33.16
N LEU A 60 53.31 31.55 -33.42
CA LEU A 60 53.57 30.12 -33.31
C LEU A 60 53.39 29.65 -31.87
N VAL A 61 53.95 30.38 -30.90
CA VAL A 61 53.81 30.08 -29.47
C VAL A 61 52.33 30.10 -29.06
N SER A 62 51.56 31.12 -29.45
CA SER A 62 50.12 31.17 -29.11
C SER A 62 49.33 30.01 -29.73
N CYS A 63 49.64 29.62 -30.98
CA CYS A 63 49.02 28.46 -31.61
C CYS A 63 49.36 27.14 -30.89
N GLU A 64 50.60 26.99 -30.41
CA GLU A 64 50.99 25.81 -29.63
C GLU A 64 50.29 25.77 -28.27
N GLU A 65 50.16 26.92 -27.59
CA GLU A 65 49.40 27.04 -26.33
C GLU A 65 47.92 26.69 -26.52
N GLU A 66 47.27 27.19 -27.57
CA GLU A 66 45.89 26.85 -27.91
C GLU A 66 45.73 25.36 -28.22
N LYS A 67 46.67 24.76 -28.97
CA LYS A 67 46.66 23.32 -29.24
C LYS A 67 46.78 22.50 -27.97
N LEU A 68 47.64 22.88 -27.03
CA LEU A 68 47.77 22.22 -25.74
C LEU A 68 46.50 22.39 -24.89
N LYS A 69 45.88 23.57 -24.93
CA LYS A 69 44.61 23.83 -24.25
C LYS A 69 43.50 22.92 -24.78
N ILE A 70 43.33 22.83 -26.10
CA ILE A 70 42.35 21.94 -26.74
C ILE A 70 42.66 20.47 -26.42
N SER A 71 43.93 20.07 -26.46
CA SER A 71 44.33 18.70 -26.11
C SER A 71 44.02 18.35 -24.66
N LYS A 72 44.15 19.32 -23.74
CA LYS A 72 43.81 19.15 -22.33
C LYS A 72 42.30 19.01 -22.15
N GLU A 73 41.53 19.91 -22.74
CA GLU A 73 40.05 19.87 -22.70
C GLU A 73 39.51 18.56 -23.28
N LEU A 74 40.10 18.05 -24.37
CA LEU A 74 39.73 16.76 -24.94
C LEU A 74 39.95 15.58 -23.97
N VAL A 75 41.07 15.57 -23.25
CA VAL A 75 41.36 14.53 -22.25
C VAL A 75 40.41 14.65 -21.06
N GLU A 76 40.12 15.86 -20.60
CA GLU A 76 39.16 16.10 -19.53
C GLU A 76 37.76 15.60 -19.91
N GLU A 77 37.28 15.92 -21.12
CA GLU A 77 36.01 15.40 -21.64
C GLU A 77 36.02 13.87 -21.75
N GLN A 78 37.12 13.25 -22.18
CA GLN A 78 37.24 11.80 -22.25
C GLN A 78 37.19 11.15 -20.85
N ILE A 79 37.76 11.80 -19.84
CA ILE A 79 37.66 11.36 -18.44
C ILE A 79 36.22 11.49 -17.95
N GLN A 80 35.56 12.63 -18.20
CA GLN A 80 34.15 12.81 -17.79
C GLN A 80 33.23 11.81 -18.48
N ASN A 81 33.43 11.55 -19.77
CA ASN A 81 32.66 10.56 -20.51
C ASN A 81 32.84 9.15 -19.93
N ASN A 82 34.08 8.76 -19.62
CA ASN A 82 34.36 7.48 -18.97
C ASN A 82 33.73 7.39 -17.57
N LYS A 83 33.78 8.47 -16.78
CA LYS A 83 33.18 8.52 -15.45
C LYS A 83 31.66 8.34 -15.50
N VAL A 84 31.01 9.03 -16.44
CA VAL A 84 29.56 8.89 -16.67
C VAL A 84 29.22 7.48 -17.14
N ARG A 85 30.03 6.89 -18.04
CA ARG A 85 29.84 5.50 -18.49
C ARG A 85 29.98 4.49 -17.34
N GLU A 86 30.97 4.66 -16.47
CA GLU A 86 31.16 3.82 -15.28
C GLU A 86 29.96 3.88 -14.33
N GLN A 87 29.42 5.09 -14.09
CA GLN A 87 28.20 5.26 -13.29
C GLN A 87 27.00 4.53 -13.91
N PHE A 88 26.81 4.66 -15.23
CA PHE A 88 25.74 3.92 -15.93
C PHE A 88 25.93 2.40 -15.84
N GLU A 89 27.16 1.91 -15.93
CA GLU A 89 27.46 0.49 -15.78
C GLU A 89 27.12 0.03 -14.34
N GLU A 90 27.55 0.77 -13.31
CA GLU A 90 27.25 0.49 -11.90
C GLU A 90 25.75 0.48 -11.61
N GLU A 91 25.01 1.49 -12.05
CA GLU A 91 23.55 1.56 -11.91
C GLU A 91 22.86 0.40 -12.62
N SER A 92 23.32 0.05 -13.83
CA SER A 92 22.80 -1.08 -14.60
C SER A 92 23.00 -2.41 -13.86
N PHE A 93 24.19 -2.63 -13.27
CA PHE A 93 24.45 -3.80 -12.42
C PHE A 93 23.58 -3.79 -11.16
N GLY A 94 23.42 -2.64 -10.51
CA GLY A 94 22.56 -2.47 -9.34
C GLY A 94 21.10 -2.79 -9.63
N LEU A 95 20.57 -2.28 -10.75
CA LEU A 95 19.21 -2.56 -11.21
C LEU A 95 19.04 -4.03 -11.60
N LYS A 96 20.01 -4.64 -12.30
CA LYS A 96 19.96 -6.05 -12.65
C LYS A 96 19.91 -6.95 -11.41
N ASN A 97 20.69 -6.63 -10.38
CA ASN A 97 20.65 -7.36 -9.11
C ASN A 97 19.30 -7.22 -8.40
N LYS A 98 18.70 -6.01 -8.41
CA LYS A 98 17.36 -5.79 -7.86
C LYS A 98 16.30 -6.60 -8.61
N ILE A 99 16.34 -6.61 -9.95
CA ILE A 99 15.44 -7.41 -10.78
C ILE A 99 15.57 -8.89 -10.42
N LEU A 100 16.78 -9.44 -10.37
CA LEU A 100 17.00 -10.85 -10.00
C LEU A 100 16.47 -11.18 -8.60
N SER A 101 16.65 -10.28 -7.63
CA SER A 101 16.11 -10.49 -6.28
C SER A 101 14.58 -10.46 -6.26
N GLN A 102 13.96 -9.58 -7.05
CA GLN A 102 12.51 -9.47 -7.16
C GLN A 102 11.92 -10.68 -7.91
N GLU A 103 12.58 -11.16 -8.96
CA GLU A 103 12.21 -12.39 -9.67
C GLU A 103 12.28 -13.61 -8.74
N GLY A 104 13.30 -13.69 -7.87
CA GLY A 104 13.39 -14.71 -6.83
C GLY A 104 12.21 -14.70 -5.87
N MET A 105 11.88 -13.52 -5.31
CA MET A 105 10.72 -13.37 -4.43
C MET A 105 9.39 -13.69 -5.14
N LEU A 106 9.24 -13.27 -6.41
CA LEU A 106 8.05 -13.59 -7.19
C LEU A 106 7.90 -15.10 -7.39
N MET A 107 8.99 -15.81 -7.70
CA MET A 107 8.97 -17.28 -7.82
C MET A 107 8.55 -17.96 -6.50
N GLU A 108 9.07 -17.50 -5.36
CA GLU A 108 8.65 -18.02 -4.04
C GLU A 108 7.15 -17.81 -3.81
N MET A 109 6.64 -16.62 -4.08
CA MET A 109 5.21 -16.30 -3.97
C MET A 109 4.34 -17.13 -4.93
N GLU A 110 4.82 -17.41 -6.15
CA GLU A 110 4.11 -18.29 -7.09
C GLU A 110 4.03 -19.73 -6.58
N ILE A 111 5.11 -20.25 -5.98
CA ILE A 111 5.13 -21.58 -5.36
C ILE A 111 4.13 -21.64 -4.20
N GLU A 112 4.08 -20.62 -3.35
CA GLU A 112 3.12 -20.54 -2.24
C GLU A 112 1.67 -20.47 -2.74
N ARG A 113 1.41 -19.65 -3.77
CA ARG A 113 0.10 -19.59 -4.43
C ARG A 113 -0.33 -20.97 -4.93
N ASP A 114 0.55 -21.69 -5.61
CA ASP A 114 0.23 -23.01 -6.17
C ASP A 114 0.04 -24.07 -5.09
N ARG A 115 0.73 -23.94 -3.96
CA ARG A 115 0.49 -24.77 -2.78
C ARG A 115 -0.90 -24.52 -2.20
N LEU A 116 -1.25 -23.25 -1.93
CA LEU A 116 -2.56 -22.88 -1.39
C LEU A 116 -3.69 -23.29 -2.34
N HIS A 117 -3.47 -23.15 -3.65
CA HIS A 117 -4.45 -23.58 -4.65
C HIS A 117 -4.72 -25.09 -4.58
N ARG A 118 -3.68 -25.91 -4.41
CA ARG A 118 -3.84 -27.36 -4.19
C ARG A 118 -4.55 -27.70 -2.88
N GLU A 119 -4.27 -26.95 -1.81
CA GLU A 119 -4.95 -27.12 -0.52
C GLU A 119 -6.45 -26.77 -0.62
N ILE A 120 -6.79 -25.67 -1.31
CA ILE A 120 -8.17 -25.28 -1.60
C ILE A 120 -8.87 -26.38 -2.40
N GLN A 121 -8.26 -26.88 -3.49
CA GLN A 121 -8.85 -27.96 -4.29
C GLN A 121 -9.12 -29.22 -3.46
N SER A 122 -8.19 -29.59 -2.56
CA SER A 122 -8.37 -30.72 -1.64
C SER A 122 -9.50 -30.51 -0.64
N ILE A 123 -9.63 -29.31 -0.07
CA ILE A 123 -10.73 -28.95 0.83
C ILE A 123 -12.07 -28.98 0.07
N THR A 124 -12.14 -28.38 -1.11
CA THR A 124 -13.35 -28.37 -1.94
C THR A 124 -13.79 -29.78 -2.32
N ALA A 125 -12.85 -30.67 -2.67
CA ALA A 125 -13.18 -32.07 -2.94
C ALA A 125 -13.76 -32.79 -1.71
N ARG A 126 -13.18 -32.58 -0.52
CA ARG A 126 -13.71 -33.14 0.73
C ARG A 126 -15.08 -32.58 1.10
N LEU A 127 -15.29 -31.28 0.92
CA LEU A 127 -16.59 -30.64 1.14
C LEU A 127 -17.65 -31.26 0.23
N HIS A 128 -17.33 -31.42 -1.06
CA HIS A 128 -18.28 -32.00 -2.01
C HIS A 128 -18.65 -33.45 -1.67
N VAL A 129 -17.72 -34.24 -1.13
CA VAL A 129 -18.03 -35.59 -0.61
C VAL A 129 -18.96 -35.50 0.60
N ALA A 130 -18.72 -34.59 1.54
CA ALA A 130 -19.57 -34.40 2.71
C ALA A 130 -20.99 -33.96 2.32
N GLU A 131 -21.13 -33.02 1.38
CA GLU A 131 -22.43 -32.58 0.84
C GLU A 131 -23.22 -33.73 0.23
N ARG A 132 -22.56 -34.63 -0.52
CA ARG A 132 -23.20 -35.84 -1.05
C ARG A 132 -23.68 -36.76 0.07
N THR A 133 -22.85 -37.01 1.08
CA THR A 133 -23.25 -37.85 2.21
C THR A 133 -24.40 -37.26 3.02
N GLU A 134 -24.48 -35.94 3.14
CA GLU A 134 -25.63 -35.27 3.75
C GLU A 134 -26.89 -35.47 2.91
N SER A 135 -26.80 -35.27 1.59
CA SER A 135 -27.91 -35.54 0.66
C SER A 135 -28.41 -36.97 0.81
N ASP A 136 -27.50 -37.97 0.76
CA ASP A 136 -27.85 -39.38 0.91
C ASP A 136 -28.54 -39.65 2.26
N LEU A 137 -28.02 -39.08 3.36
CA LEU A 137 -28.62 -39.24 4.69
C LEU A 137 -30.01 -38.59 4.78
N THR A 138 -30.22 -37.45 4.13
CA THR A 138 -31.55 -36.81 4.09
C THR A 138 -32.54 -37.64 3.30
N GLU A 139 -32.11 -38.28 2.20
CA GLU A 139 -32.95 -39.20 1.44
C GLU A 139 -33.35 -40.41 2.29
N GLU A 140 -32.40 -41.01 3.01
CA GLU A 140 -32.65 -42.13 3.93
C GLU A 140 -33.56 -41.73 5.11
N TYR A 141 -33.39 -40.54 5.67
CA TYR A 141 -34.30 -40.03 6.69
C TYR A 141 -35.73 -39.87 6.14
N MET A 142 -35.86 -39.38 4.90
CA MET A 142 -37.14 -39.22 4.25
C MET A 142 -37.81 -40.56 3.91
N THR A 143 -37.07 -41.58 3.47
CA THR A 143 -37.61 -42.95 3.28
C THR A 143 -38.07 -43.54 4.62
N LEU A 144 -37.25 -43.41 5.67
CA LEU A 144 -37.57 -43.90 7.01
C LEU A 144 -38.83 -43.22 7.57
N LYS A 145 -38.94 -41.90 7.44
CA LYS A 145 -40.14 -41.15 7.86
C LYS A 145 -41.40 -41.63 7.13
N ARG A 146 -41.31 -41.90 5.82
CA ARG A 146 -42.43 -42.47 5.06
C ARG A 146 -42.82 -43.85 5.57
N ASN A 147 -41.84 -44.71 5.88
CA ASN A 147 -42.06 -46.04 6.44
C ASN A 147 -42.75 -45.99 7.81
N TYR A 148 -42.28 -45.14 8.73
CA TYR A 148 -42.92 -44.94 10.04
C TYR A 148 -44.36 -44.44 9.91
N LEU A 149 -44.63 -43.52 8.98
CA LEU A 149 -45.99 -43.05 8.72
C LEU A 149 -46.88 -44.17 8.19
N ALA A 150 -46.37 -45.03 7.30
CA ALA A 150 -47.10 -46.19 6.81
C ALA A 150 -47.39 -47.20 7.93
N LEU A 151 -46.40 -47.49 8.78
CA LEU A 151 -46.54 -48.38 9.93
C LEU A 151 -47.56 -47.83 10.94
N THR A 152 -47.52 -46.52 11.23
CA THR A 152 -48.49 -45.87 12.11
C THR A 152 -49.91 -45.97 11.55
N LYS A 153 -50.08 -45.83 10.24
CA LYS A 153 -51.39 -46.02 9.58
C LYS A 153 -51.86 -47.47 9.67
N ALA A 154 -50.97 -48.45 9.48
CA ALA A 154 -51.30 -49.87 9.62
C ALA A 154 -51.69 -50.21 11.07
N TYR A 155 -50.91 -49.72 12.05
CA TYR A 155 -51.21 -49.87 13.47
C TYR A 155 -52.58 -49.31 13.84
N LYS A 156 -52.93 -48.10 13.38
CA LYS A 156 -54.26 -47.52 13.59
C LYS A 156 -55.38 -48.41 13.04
N ARG A 157 -55.20 -48.97 11.84
CA ARG A 157 -56.20 -49.90 11.26
C ARG A 157 -56.37 -51.16 12.10
N GLU A 158 -55.30 -51.71 12.68
CA GLU A 158 -55.37 -52.86 13.58
C GLU A 158 -56.05 -52.52 14.90
N VAL A 159 -55.79 -51.34 15.47
CA VAL A 159 -56.52 -50.85 16.65
C VAL A 159 -58.02 -50.73 16.33
N ASP A 160 -58.36 -50.07 15.21
CA ASP A 160 -59.75 -49.95 14.76
C ASP A 160 -60.41 -51.32 14.52
N HIS A 161 -59.64 -52.32 14.08
CA HIS A 161 -60.12 -53.69 13.90
C HIS A 161 -60.35 -54.40 15.23
N ASN A 162 -59.41 -54.28 16.17
CA ASN A 162 -59.53 -54.86 17.50
C ASN A 162 -60.67 -54.23 18.32
N ASP A 163 -60.90 -52.92 18.18
CA ASP A 163 -62.03 -52.23 18.79
C ASP A 163 -63.37 -52.75 18.27
N LYS A 164 -63.46 -53.02 16.96
CA LYS A 164 -64.63 -53.68 16.35
C LYS A 164 -64.82 -55.08 16.90
N LEU A 165 -63.77 -55.89 16.92
CA LEU A 165 -63.82 -57.26 17.47
C LEU A 165 -64.22 -57.26 18.95
N SER A 166 -63.67 -56.34 19.74
CA SER A 166 -64.01 -56.16 21.16
C SER A 166 -65.49 -55.78 21.34
N SER A 167 -66.02 -54.92 20.46
CA SER A 167 -67.45 -54.56 20.45
C SER A 167 -68.33 -55.75 20.07
N GLU A 168 -67.91 -56.57 19.10
CA GLU A 168 -68.61 -57.81 18.71
C GLU A 168 -68.61 -58.83 19.86
N LEU A 169 -67.48 -59.04 20.53
CA LEU A 169 -67.37 -59.92 21.70
C LEU A 169 -68.23 -59.44 22.87
N LEU A 170 -68.25 -58.13 23.12
CA LEU A 170 -69.13 -57.54 24.13
C LEU A 170 -70.60 -57.77 23.78
N GLY A 171 -70.98 -57.59 22.51
CA GLY A 171 -72.32 -57.88 22.02
C GLY A 171 -72.71 -59.35 22.20
N LEU A 172 -71.81 -60.28 21.91
CA LEU A 172 -72.01 -61.71 22.14
C LEU A 172 -72.14 -62.06 23.63
N ALA A 173 -71.32 -61.45 24.48
CA ALA A 173 -71.41 -61.62 25.93
C ALA A 173 -72.76 -61.10 26.47
N GLN A 174 -73.19 -59.92 26.02
CA GLN A 174 -74.50 -59.36 26.36
C GLN A 174 -75.66 -60.26 25.87
N ALA A 175 -75.56 -60.82 24.65
CA ALA A 175 -76.55 -61.76 24.13
C ALA A 175 -76.59 -63.06 24.94
N ARG A 176 -75.42 -63.58 25.36
CA ARG A 176 -75.33 -64.74 26.26
C ARG A 176 -75.97 -64.45 27.61
N ASP A 177 -75.69 -63.29 28.20
CA ASP A 177 -76.27 -62.89 29.48
C ASP A 177 -77.79 -62.70 29.37
N ALA A 178 -78.29 -62.18 28.25
CA ALA A 178 -79.73 -62.08 27.99
C ALA A 178 -80.39 -63.47 27.89
N LEU A 179 -79.75 -64.44 27.23
CA LEU A 179 -80.22 -65.83 27.19
C LEU A 179 -80.20 -66.48 28.58
N LEU A 180 -79.15 -66.23 29.37
CA LEU A 180 -79.08 -66.71 30.76
C LEU A 180 -80.22 -66.13 31.61
N ARG A 181 -80.47 -64.82 31.52
CA ARG A 181 -81.63 -64.20 32.20
C ARG A 181 -82.95 -64.82 31.73
N GLN A 182 -83.11 -65.10 30.44
CA GLN A 182 -84.31 -65.76 29.91
C GLN A 182 -84.47 -67.19 30.47
N THR A 183 -83.38 -67.95 30.60
CA THR A 183 -83.42 -69.28 31.23
C THR A 183 -83.70 -69.20 32.74
N GLU A 184 -83.14 -68.22 33.43
CA GLU A 184 -83.41 -67.96 34.85
C GLU A 184 -84.86 -67.52 35.07
N GLU A 185 -85.42 -66.69 34.20
CA GLU A 185 -86.83 -66.28 34.22
C GLU A 185 -87.76 -67.46 33.92
N GLN A 186 -87.42 -68.34 32.97
CA GLN A 186 -88.14 -69.59 32.73
C GLN A 186 -88.09 -70.51 33.96
N GLN A 187 -86.94 -70.63 34.63
CA GLN A 187 -86.80 -71.38 35.90
C GLN A 187 -87.61 -70.73 37.03
N ARG A 188 -87.62 -69.39 37.14
CA ARG A 188 -88.45 -68.66 38.11
C ARG A 188 -89.93 -68.83 37.84
N CYS A 189 -90.39 -68.90 36.59
CA CYS A 189 -91.78 -69.21 36.25
C CYS A 189 -92.16 -70.65 36.64
N VAL A 190 -91.23 -71.60 36.54
CA VAL A 190 -91.43 -72.98 37.04
C VAL A 190 -91.52 -73.00 38.58
N ILE A 191 -90.65 -72.26 39.27
CA ILE A 191 -90.67 -72.16 40.75
C ILE A 191 -91.92 -71.40 41.25
N ALA A 192 -92.34 -70.34 40.55
CA ALA A 192 -93.55 -69.57 40.86
C ALA A 192 -94.85 -70.37 40.66
N SER A 193 -94.81 -71.48 39.94
CA SER A 193 -95.94 -72.41 39.81
C SER A 193 -96.01 -73.49 40.90
N THR A 194 -95.03 -73.54 41.83
CA THR A 194 -94.93 -74.61 42.84
C THR A 194 -94.84 -74.16 44.30
N GLU A 195 -95.02 -72.88 44.64
CA GLU A 195 -95.00 -72.43 46.06
C GLU A 195 -96.14 -71.45 46.40
N GLU A 196 -97.36 -71.98 46.48
CA GLU A 196 -98.28 -71.56 47.56
C GLU A 196 -98.02 -72.46 48.78
N VAL A 197 -98.00 -71.84 49.96
CA VAL A 197 -97.72 -72.40 51.29
C VAL A 197 -96.24 -72.41 51.69
N HIS A 198 -95.98 -71.73 52.82
CA HIS A 198 -94.80 -71.75 53.73
C HIS A 198 -94.09 -70.42 53.98
N GLY A 199 -94.81 -69.29 53.85
CA GLY A 199 -94.50 -68.07 54.59
C GLY A 199 -94.79 -68.23 56.09
N GLN A 200 -93.98 -68.99 56.83
CA GLN A 200 -93.96 -69.01 58.31
C GLN A 200 -92.75 -69.75 58.94
N THR A 201 -91.63 -69.94 58.21
CA THR A 201 -90.46 -70.69 58.71
C THR A 201 -89.11 -69.98 58.54
N ALA A 202 -89.12 -68.67 58.24
CA ALA A 202 -87.90 -67.86 58.08
C ALA A 202 -87.57 -66.96 59.28
N GLN A 203 -88.39 -66.96 60.34
CA GLN A 203 -88.20 -66.09 61.52
C GLN A 203 -87.70 -66.84 62.78
N GLU A 204 -87.54 -68.16 62.74
CA GLU A 204 -87.01 -68.98 63.85
C GLU A 204 -85.56 -69.47 63.63
N MET A 205 -84.95 -69.23 62.45
CA MET A 205 -83.58 -69.67 62.13
C MET A 205 -82.49 -68.63 62.42
N ASP A 206 -82.83 -67.47 63.00
CA ASP A 206 -81.88 -66.42 63.41
C ASP A 206 -81.69 -66.28 64.94
N ARG A 207 -82.36 -67.11 65.75
CA ARG A 207 -82.07 -67.24 67.20
C ARG A 207 -81.09 -68.37 67.54
N VAL A 208 -80.74 -69.24 66.58
CA VAL A 208 -79.82 -70.37 66.77
C VAL A 208 -78.37 -70.02 66.37
N ARG A 209 -78.13 -68.89 65.69
CA ARG A 209 -76.78 -68.45 65.26
C ARG A 209 -75.97 -67.71 66.34
N LEU A 210 -76.57 -67.38 67.48
CA LEU A 210 -75.96 -66.61 68.57
C LEU A 210 -75.63 -67.42 69.84
N LEU A 211 -75.85 -68.74 69.83
CA LEU A 211 -75.57 -69.63 70.95
C LEU A 211 -74.37 -70.58 70.73
N VAL A 212 -73.57 -70.36 69.68
CA VAL A 212 -72.40 -71.19 69.32
C VAL A 212 -71.05 -70.49 69.59
N SER A 213 -71.05 -69.27 70.13
CA SER A 213 -69.80 -68.52 70.39
C SER A 213 -69.42 -68.40 71.88
N ARG A 214 -69.64 -69.44 72.69
CA ARG A 214 -69.00 -69.55 74.02
C ARG A 214 -68.54 -70.98 74.33
N MET A 215 -67.22 -71.09 74.51
CA MET A 215 -66.50 -72.03 75.39
C MET A 215 -66.02 -73.37 74.82
N SER A 216 -64.77 -73.39 74.35
CA SER A 216 -63.81 -74.46 74.66
C SER A 216 -62.50 -73.88 75.22
N HIS A 217 -62.50 -73.72 76.54
CA HIS A 217 -61.42 -73.94 77.52
C HIS A 217 -59.98 -74.08 77.00
N ASN A 218 -59.12 -73.13 77.35
CA ASN A 218 -58.16 -73.14 78.49
C ASN A 218 -56.84 -73.89 78.23
N ARG A 219 -55.74 -73.13 78.23
CA ARG A 219 -54.58 -73.35 79.11
C ARG A 219 -53.79 -72.03 79.25
N ILE A 220 -53.60 -71.61 80.50
CA ILE A 220 -52.75 -70.50 80.98
C ILE A 220 -51.84 -71.14 82.05
N ARG A 221 -50.50 -71.06 82.00
CA ARG A 221 -49.55 -70.06 82.57
C ARG A 221 -48.14 -70.74 82.59
N PRO A 222 -47.00 -70.12 82.99
CA PRO A 222 -46.76 -68.76 83.50
C PRO A 222 -45.54 -68.02 82.87
N GLU A 223 -45.34 -66.78 83.33
CA GLU A 223 -44.13 -65.92 83.34
C GLU A 223 -42.90 -66.37 82.52
N GLY A 224 -42.35 -65.57 81.61
CA GLY A 224 -41.72 -64.28 81.92
C GLY A 224 -40.26 -64.50 82.33
N LEU A 225 -39.34 -64.49 81.35
CA LEU A 225 -37.87 -64.26 81.42
C LEU A 225 -37.16 -64.98 80.24
N SER A 226 -37.14 -64.37 79.05
CA SER A 226 -36.19 -64.76 77.98
C SER A 226 -35.98 -63.66 76.91
N VAL A 227 -36.10 -62.39 77.27
CA VAL A 227 -35.90 -61.27 76.31
C VAL A 227 -34.48 -60.71 76.33
N ILE A 228 -33.57 -61.23 77.17
CA ILE A 228 -32.18 -60.75 77.22
C ILE A 228 -31.23 -61.70 76.50
N ASP A 229 -31.51 -62.02 75.23
CA ASP A 229 -30.52 -62.71 74.38
C ASP A 229 -30.62 -62.39 72.87
N GLN A 230 -31.63 -61.62 72.45
CA GLN A 230 -31.76 -61.15 71.06
C GLN A 230 -31.39 -59.67 70.86
N GLU A 231 -31.22 -58.91 71.94
CA GLU A 231 -30.82 -57.49 71.87
C GLU A 231 -29.28 -57.29 71.95
N CYS A 232 -28.50 -58.29 72.39
CA CYS A 232 -27.04 -58.21 72.40
C CYS A 232 -26.39 -58.46 71.02
N THR A 233 -27.06 -59.16 70.09
CA THR A 233 -26.53 -59.40 68.73
C THR A 233 -26.85 -58.30 67.71
N PHE A 234 -27.71 -57.34 68.09
CA PHE A 234 -27.96 -56.12 67.31
C PHE A 234 -26.98 -55.01 67.67
N VAL A 235 -26.65 -54.83 68.96
CA VAL A 235 -25.76 -53.75 69.42
C VAL A 235 -24.28 -54.05 69.15
N GLU A 236 -23.87 -55.32 69.10
CA GLU A 236 -22.47 -55.72 68.84
C GLU A 236 -22.05 -55.57 67.37
N LYS A 237 -23.02 -55.48 66.43
CA LYS A 237 -22.76 -55.20 65.00
C LYS A 237 -22.88 -53.72 64.63
N SER A 238 -23.44 -52.88 65.50
CA SER A 238 -23.68 -51.45 65.22
C SER A 238 -22.57 -50.52 65.72
N LEU A 239 -21.59 -51.01 66.48
CA LEU A 239 -20.48 -50.20 66.99
C LEU A 239 -19.21 -50.21 66.10
N PRO A 240 -18.78 -51.33 65.48
CA PRO A 240 -17.70 -51.29 64.48
C PRO A 240 -18.17 -50.76 63.12
N GLY A 241 -19.43 -51.00 62.73
CA GLY A 241 -19.99 -50.52 61.46
C GLY A 241 -20.03 -49.00 61.32
N ASN A 242 -20.14 -48.27 62.44
CA ASN A 242 -20.04 -46.81 62.43
C ASN A 242 -18.58 -46.33 62.28
N GLN A 243 -17.59 -47.10 62.74
CA GLN A 243 -16.18 -46.73 62.64
C GLN A 243 -15.69 -46.81 61.18
N ASP A 244 -16.10 -47.82 60.44
CA ASP A 244 -15.77 -47.95 59.01
C ASP A 244 -16.57 -46.97 58.15
N ALA A 245 -17.85 -46.72 58.46
CA ALA A 245 -18.62 -45.65 57.80
C ALA A 245 -18.01 -44.25 58.01
N ILE A 246 -17.49 -43.96 59.20
CA ILE A 246 -16.78 -42.69 59.48
C ILE A 246 -15.46 -42.64 58.70
N LYS A 247 -14.70 -43.74 58.62
CA LYS A 247 -13.48 -43.80 57.80
C LYS A 247 -13.78 -43.58 56.31
N ASP A 248 -14.80 -44.23 55.77
CA ASP A 248 -15.22 -44.07 54.38
C ASP A 248 -15.65 -42.63 54.08
N MET A 249 -16.40 -42.00 55.00
CA MET A 249 -16.81 -40.60 54.87
C MET A 249 -15.62 -39.63 54.94
N LEU A 250 -14.64 -39.88 55.82
CA LEU A 250 -13.40 -39.11 55.87
C LEU A 250 -12.55 -39.30 54.61
N GLU A 251 -12.52 -40.52 54.05
CA GLU A 251 -11.77 -40.81 52.84
C GLU A 251 -12.43 -40.22 51.60
N GLN A 252 -13.76 -40.22 51.50
CA GLN A 252 -14.51 -39.49 50.48
C GLN A 252 -14.27 -37.98 50.59
N MET A 253 -14.28 -37.43 51.81
CA MET A 253 -13.97 -36.02 52.05
C MET A 253 -12.54 -35.70 51.60
N ARG A 254 -11.56 -36.53 51.96
CA ARG A 254 -10.16 -36.39 51.53
C ARG A 254 -10.03 -36.44 50.00
N LYS A 255 -10.64 -37.42 49.34
CA LYS A 255 -10.66 -37.52 47.87
C LYS A 255 -11.28 -36.29 47.23
N SER A 256 -12.38 -35.78 47.77
CA SER A 256 -13.02 -34.56 47.25
C SER A 256 -12.13 -33.32 47.41
N TYR A 257 -11.38 -33.19 48.50
CA TYR A 257 -10.42 -32.11 48.70
C TYR A 257 -9.20 -32.27 47.79
N ASP A 258 -8.66 -33.48 47.65
CA ASP A 258 -7.55 -33.79 46.75
C ASP A 258 -7.94 -33.46 45.28
N GLU A 259 -9.16 -33.81 44.86
CA GLU A 259 -9.70 -33.44 43.54
C GLU A 259 -9.86 -31.93 43.37
N GLN A 260 -10.36 -31.23 44.38
CA GLN A 260 -10.47 -29.76 44.36
C GLN A 260 -9.08 -29.10 44.30
N GLN A 261 -8.11 -29.64 45.03
CA GLN A 261 -6.73 -29.15 45.03
C GLN A 261 -6.08 -29.38 43.66
N CYS A 262 -6.19 -30.57 43.08
CA CYS A 262 -5.71 -30.86 41.73
C CYS A 262 -6.35 -29.92 40.69
N ARG A 263 -7.67 -29.69 40.76
CA ARG A 263 -8.36 -28.74 39.86
C ARG A 263 -7.85 -27.31 40.00
N LEU A 264 -7.50 -26.87 41.21
CA LEU A 264 -6.92 -25.54 41.44
C LEU A 264 -5.48 -25.45 40.90
N GLU A 265 -4.66 -26.48 41.15
CA GLU A 265 -3.29 -26.57 40.62
C GLU A 265 -3.28 -26.56 39.09
N GLU A 266 -4.16 -27.35 38.45
CA GLU A 266 -4.35 -27.35 36.99
C GLU A 266 -4.74 -25.96 36.45
N LYS A 267 -5.66 -25.26 37.13
CA LYS A 267 -6.03 -23.89 36.75
C LYS A 267 -4.87 -22.92 36.88
N VAL A 268 -4.08 -23.00 37.96
CA VAL A 268 -2.89 -22.16 38.15
C VAL A 268 -1.86 -22.42 37.06
N VAL A 269 -1.62 -23.69 36.71
CA VAL A 269 -0.71 -24.06 35.62
C VAL A 269 -1.24 -23.58 34.27
N ALA A 270 -2.54 -23.70 34.01
CA ALA A 270 -3.16 -23.20 32.77
C ALA A 270 -3.03 -21.67 32.65
N MET A 271 -3.36 -20.93 33.71
CA MET A 271 -3.19 -19.47 33.75
C MET A 271 -1.71 -19.07 33.60
N GLY A 272 -0.77 -19.82 34.17
CA GLY A 272 0.67 -19.58 34.01
C GLY A 272 1.15 -19.75 32.56
N LYS A 273 0.66 -20.79 31.87
CA LYS A 273 0.92 -21.01 30.43
C LYS A 273 0.33 -19.89 29.57
N GLU A 274 -0.92 -19.51 29.83
CA GLU A 274 -1.60 -18.41 29.13
C GLU A 274 -0.86 -17.08 29.34
N GLN A 275 -0.43 -16.78 30.57
CA GLN A 275 0.34 -15.57 30.87
C GLN A 275 1.68 -15.56 30.13
N GLN A 276 2.36 -16.70 30.03
CA GLN A 276 3.61 -16.80 29.26
C GLN A 276 3.38 -16.61 27.77
N GLU A 277 2.29 -17.14 27.23
CA GLU A 277 1.90 -16.95 25.83
C GLU A 277 1.55 -15.49 25.54
N ASN A 278 0.73 -14.85 26.39
CA ASN A 278 0.42 -13.43 26.28
C ASN A 278 1.70 -12.57 26.32
N LYS A 279 2.68 -12.91 27.16
CA LYS A 279 3.99 -12.24 27.17
C LYS A 279 4.79 -12.46 25.88
N ARG A 280 4.68 -13.62 25.22
CA ARG A 280 5.30 -13.86 23.90
C ARG A 280 4.64 -12.99 22.84
N VAL A 281 3.30 -13.04 22.74
CA VAL A 281 2.51 -12.23 21.79
C VAL A 281 2.78 -10.73 21.95
N ILE A 282 2.90 -10.22 23.19
CA ILE A 282 3.25 -8.82 23.44
C ILE A 282 4.64 -8.48 22.90
N ARG A 283 5.65 -9.35 23.10
CA ARG A 283 7.00 -9.10 22.55
C ARG A 283 6.99 -9.17 21.03
N ASP A 284 6.30 -10.14 20.44
CA ASP A 284 6.21 -10.29 18.99
C ASP A 284 5.50 -9.09 18.34
N THR A 285 4.44 -8.59 18.96
CA THR A 285 3.74 -7.38 18.49
C THR A 285 4.59 -6.13 18.65
N GLN A 286 5.35 -5.99 19.75
CA GLN A 286 6.33 -4.91 19.94
C GLN A 286 7.44 -4.96 18.89
N GLN A 287 7.98 -6.14 18.59
CA GLN A 287 9.00 -6.31 17.56
C GLN A 287 8.46 -5.93 16.17
N LYS A 288 7.28 -6.44 15.79
CA LYS A 288 6.63 -6.07 14.52
C LYS A 288 6.34 -4.57 14.43
N LEU A 289 6.00 -3.93 15.55
CA LEU A 289 5.79 -2.48 15.61
C LEU A 289 7.11 -1.72 15.43
N ALA A 290 8.20 -2.18 16.04
CA ALA A 290 9.53 -1.60 15.85
C ALA A 290 10.03 -1.75 14.40
N GLU A 291 9.82 -2.92 13.78
CA GLU A 291 10.14 -3.18 12.38
C GLU A 291 9.36 -2.23 11.44
N ARG A 292 8.04 -2.09 11.65
CA ARG A 292 7.22 -1.13 10.90
C ARG A 292 7.66 0.31 11.10
N ASN A 293 8.01 0.70 12.33
CA ASN A 293 8.53 2.04 12.61
C ASN A 293 9.87 2.29 11.91
N ALA A 294 10.76 1.31 11.85
CA ALA A 294 12.04 1.43 11.14
C ALA A 294 11.83 1.62 9.62
N VAL A 295 10.91 0.88 9.01
CA VAL A 295 10.53 1.04 7.59
C VAL A 295 9.86 2.40 7.34
N LEU A 296 9.01 2.85 8.27
CA LEU A 296 8.39 4.17 8.17
C LEU A 296 9.44 5.29 8.24
N LEU A 297 10.41 5.19 9.13
CA LEU A 297 11.51 6.17 9.23
C LEU A 297 12.40 6.16 7.97
N SER A 298 12.72 5.00 7.40
CA SER A 298 13.53 4.93 6.18
C SER A 298 12.78 5.51 4.98
N SER A 299 11.49 5.20 4.83
CA SER A 299 10.65 5.80 3.77
C SER A 299 10.47 7.31 3.96
N GLN A 300 10.37 7.80 5.20
CA GLN A 300 10.33 9.23 5.49
C GLN A 300 11.65 9.93 5.11
N SER A 301 12.80 9.29 5.37
CA SER A 301 14.11 9.82 4.92
C SER A 301 14.16 9.93 3.39
N GLN A 302 13.77 8.87 2.68
CA GLN A 302 13.74 8.86 1.22
C GLN A 302 12.81 9.93 0.64
N LEU A 303 11.68 10.18 1.29
CA LEU A 303 10.78 11.26 0.89
C LEU A 303 11.43 12.63 1.07
N ASN A 304 12.08 12.88 2.21
CA ASN A 304 12.79 14.13 2.45
C ASN A 304 13.92 14.33 1.43
N GLU A 305 14.70 13.29 1.12
CA GLU A 305 15.75 13.31 0.10
C GLU A 305 15.17 13.67 -1.28
N ALA A 306 14.07 13.04 -1.68
CA ALA A 306 13.39 13.35 -2.94
C ALA A 306 12.81 14.78 -2.98
N GLU A 307 12.31 15.30 -1.85
CA GLU A 307 11.84 16.68 -1.72
C GLU A 307 12.97 17.70 -1.85
N GLU A 308 14.14 17.40 -1.28
CA GLU A 308 15.35 18.20 -1.44
C GLU A 308 15.83 18.18 -2.90
N GLU A 309 15.85 17.02 -3.55
CA GLU A 309 16.20 16.90 -4.97
C GLU A 309 15.25 17.67 -5.87
N ASN A 310 13.94 17.59 -5.61
CA ASN A 310 12.93 18.35 -6.35
C ASN A 310 13.16 19.85 -6.18
N SER A 311 13.47 20.31 -4.96
CA SER A 311 13.81 21.70 -4.68
C SER A 311 15.08 22.13 -5.43
N ARG A 312 16.13 21.29 -5.46
CA ARG A 312 17.36 21.54 -6.22
C ARG A 312 17.11 21.63 -7.71
N LEU A 313 16.36 20.68 -8.28
CA LEU A 313 15.98 20.68 -9.70
C LEU A 313 15.14 21.90 -10.06
N GLN A 314 14.21 22.30 -9.19
CA GLN A 314 13.40 23.49 -9.39
C GLN A 314 14.25 24.76 -9.43
N MET A 315 15.26 24.87 -8.56
CA MET A 315 16.22 25.99 -8.60
C MET A 315 17.06 25.95 -9.87
N ARG A 316 17.53 24.78 -10.30
CA ARG A 316 18.29 24.64 -11.56
C ARG A 316 17.49 25.07 -12.78
N VAL A 317 16.21 24.74 -12.82
CA VAL A 317 15.29 25.20 -13.88
C VAL A 317 15.10 26.72 -13.84
N LYS A 318 15.03 27.35 -12.66
CA LYS A 318 14.96 28.82 -12.55
C LYS A 318 16.23 29.47 -13.06
N GLU A 319 17.40 28.99 -12.64
CA GLU A 319 18.71 29.49 -13.10
C GLU A 319 18.84 29.39 -14.63
N LEU A 320 18.56 28.21 -15.21
CA LEU A 320 18.63 28.05 -16.66
C LEU A 320 17.67 28.99 -17.40
N ASN A 321 16.45 29.17 -16.89
CA ASN A 321 15.51 30.12 -17.48
C ASN A 321 16.00 31.57 -17.38
N GLU A 322 16.65 31.95 -16.29
CA GLU A 322 17.29 33.26 -16.13
C GLU A 322 18.48 33.43 -17.08
N GLU A 323 19.31 32.41 -17.25
CA GLU A 323 20.40 32.38 -18.22
C GLU A 323 19.88 32.53 -19.66
N TYR A 324 18.83 31.79 -20.05
CA TYR A 324 18.22 31.93 -21.38
C TYR A 324 17.67 33.33 -21.61
N ARG A 325 17.02 33.92 -20.60
CA ARG A 325 16.56 35.32 -20.66
C ARG A 325 17.72 36.29 -20.81
N ALA A 326 18.78 36.11 -20.03
CA ALA A 326 19.96 36.97 -20.09
C ALA A 326 20.65 36.89 -21.45
N ARG A 327 20.81 35.69 -22.03
CA ARG A 327 21.39 35.50 -23.37
C ARG A 327 20.54 36.15 -24.47
N LEU A 328 19.22 35.98 -24.42
CA LEU A 328 18.31 36.63 -25.39
C LEU A 328 18.41 38.16 -25.32
N VAL A 329 18.50 38.72 -24.11
CA VAL A 329 18.69 40.16 -23.93
C VAL A 329 20.06 40.61 -24.44
N HIS A 330 21.14 39.85 -24.18
CA HIS A 330 22.48 40.14 -24.71
C HIS A 330 22.50 40.09 -26.23
N TYR A 331 21.93 39.07 -26.88
CA TYR A 331 21.89 39.01 -28.34
C TYR A 331 21.15 40.20 -28.96
N LEU A 332 20.06 40.64 -28.34
CA LEU A 332 19.35 41.85 -28.78
C LEU A 332 20.16 43.13 -28.51
N GLN A 333 20.92 43.18 -27.42
CA GLN A 333 21.84 44.29 -27.11
C GLN A 333 23.02 44.32 -28.08
N ASP A 334 23.68 43.20 -28.36
CA ASP A 334 24.76 43.08 -29.34
C ASP A 334 24.28 43.51 -30.73
N LEU A 335 23.06 43.12 -31.12
CA LEU A 335 22.43 43.59 -32.36
C LEU A 335 22.24 45.11 -32.36
N SER A 336 21.89 45.71 -31.22
CA SER A 336 21.82 47.18 -31.09
C SER A 336 23.20 47.83 -31.16
N GLU A 337 24.21 47.32 -30.46
CA GLU A 337 25.58 47.86 -30.44
C GLU A 337 26.28 47.73 -31.80
N HIS A 338 26.10 46.61 -32.51
CA HIS A 338 26.57 46.46 -33.88
C HIS A 338 25.96 47.51 -34.82
N MET A 339 24.72 47.92 -34.58
CA MET A 339 24.07 49.00 -35.31
C MET A 339 24.64 50.38 -34.91
N ASP A 340 25.01 50.60 -33.64
CA ASP A 340 25.69 51.81 -33.13
C ASP A 340 27.10 51.98 -33.74
N HIS A 341 27.82 50.87 -33.90
CA HIS A 341 29.13 50.88 -34.54
C HIS A 341 29.03 51.17 -36.05
N LEU A 342 27.95 50.73 -36.69
CA LEU A 342 27.65 51.05 -38.10
C LEU A 342 27.21 52.51 -38.29
N GLU A 343 26.69 53.16 -37.24
CA GLU A 343 26.32 54.58 -37.19
C GLU A 343 27.53 55.52 -37.37
N LYS A 344 28.72 55.11 -36.92
CA LYS A 344 29.97 55.89 -37.10
C LYS A 344 30.53 55.81 -38.53
N GLY A 345 30.01 54.90 -39.36
CA GLY A 345 30.40 54.68 -40.75
C GLY A 345 29.40 55.23 -41.78
N GLY A 346 29.25 56.55 -41.85
CA GLY A 346 29.00 57.31 -43.09
C GLY A 346 27.80 57.03 -44.02
N GLY A 347 26.79 56.22 -43.72
CA GLY A 347 25.70 55.94 -44.69
C GLY A 347 24.29 55.78 -44.14
N GLY A 348 23.37 56.70 -44.50
CA GLY A 348 21.90 56.48 -44.55
C GLY A 348 21.09 56.69 -43.25
N PRO A 349 20.42 57.85 -43.04
CA PRO A 349 19.76 58.19 -41.77
C PRO A 349 18.38 57.54 -41.43
N PRO A 350 17.45 57.24 -42.37
CA PRO A 350 16.06 56.94 -41.98
C PRO A 350 15.71 55.45 -41.80
N GLU A 351 16.38 54.52 -42.48
CA GLU A 351 16.09 53.07 -42.34
C GLU A 351 16.79 52.43 -41.14
N LYS A 352 17.99 52.90 -40.81
CA LYS A 352 18.81 52.39 -39.70
C LYS A 352 18.25 52.78 -38.33
N ALA A 353 17.74 54.01 -38.20
CA ALA A 353 17.02 54.47 -37.00
C ALA A 353 15.71 53.69 -36.78
N LYS A 354 15.01 53.29 -37.85
CA LYS A 354 13.82 52.43 -37.77
C LYS A 354 14.17 51.03 -37.27
N LEU A 355 15.28 50.46 -37.74
CA LEU A 355 15.74 49.14 -37.29
C LEU A 355 16.20 49.14 -35.83
N ARG A 356 16.88 50.20 -35.38
CA ARG A 356 17.20 50.43 -33.95
C ARG A 356 15.92 50.45 -33.10
N GLY A 357 14.95 51.27 -33.49
CA GLY A 357 13.66 51.33 -32.79
C GLY A 357 12.94 49.98 -32.75
N PHE A 358 13.11 49.13 -33.77
CA PHE A 358 12.56 47.78 -33.79
C PHE A 358 13.23 46.84 -32.79
N VAL A 359 14.57 46.88 -32.67
CA VAL A 359 15.32 46.08 -31.67
C VAL A 359 15.01 46.53 -30.25
N ASP A 360 14.92 47.84 -30.01
CA ASP A 360 14.52 48.39 -28.71
C ASP A 360 13.06 48.03 -28.38
N SER A 361 12.15 48.06 -29.35
CA SER A 361 10.76 47.58 -29.19
C SER A 361 10.74 46.09 -28.85
N MET A 362 11.50 45.25 -29.54
CA MET A 362 11.61 43.82 -29.22
C MET A 362 12.15 43.58 -27.81
N LEU A 363 13.19 44.30 -27.38
CA LEU A 363 13.71 44.22 -26.00
C LEU A 363 12.64 44.60 -24.96
N GLN A 364 11.90 45.66 -25.25
CA GLN A 364 10.84 46.15 -24.37
C GLN A 364 9.66 45.18 -24.32
N GLU A 365 9.25 44.60 -25.45
CA GLU A 365 8.20 43.58 -25.58
C GLU A 365 8.59 42.27 -24.87
N VAL A 366 9.83 41.80 -25.04
CA VAL A 366 10.35 40.61 -24.34
C VAL A 366 10.32 40.85 -22.82
N ARG A 367 10.81 42.00 -22.34
CA ARG A 367 10.75 42.35 -20.91
C ARG A 367 9.31 42.47 -20.40
N ALA A 368 8.41 43.10 -21.16
CA ALA A 368 7.02 43.29 -20.78
C ALA A 368 6.24 41.97 -20.76
N SER A 369 6.44 41.09 -21.75
CA SER A 369 5.79 39.78 -21.82
C SER A 369 6.21 38.89 -20.64
N TYR A 370 7.48 38.89 -20.27
CA TYR A 370 7.95 38.15 -19.10
C TYR A 370 7.42 38.72 -17.79
N ARG A 371 7.41 40.05 -17.61
CA ARG A 371 6.79 40.67 -16.42
C ARG A 371 5.29 40.35 -16.32
N ALA A 372 4.56 40.42 -17.42
CA ALA A 372 3.14 40.08 -17.45
C ALA A 372 2.91 38.60 -17.10
N ARG A 373 3.75 37.70 -17.62
CA ARG A 373 3.69 36.26 -17.29
C ARG A 373 4.02 35.99 -15.83
N GLU A 374 5.03 36.66 -15.27
CA GLU A 374 5.41 36.55 -13.87
C GLU A 374 4.29 37.07 -12.95
N GLU A 375 3.68 38.21 -13.29
CA GLU A 375 2.56 38.77 -12.55
C GLU A 375 1.32 37.89 -12.61
N GLN A 376 1.03 37.26 -13.76
CA GLN A 376 -0.03 36.25 -13.89
C GLN A 376 0.22 35.07 -12.95
N LEU A 377 1.44 34.52 -12.95
CA LEU A 377 1.79 33.38 -12.10
C LEU A 377 1.75 33.76 -10.61
N ALA A 378 2.26 34.92 -10.23
CA ALA A 378 2.20 35.42 -8.86
C ALA A 378 0.75 35.66 -8.40
N THR A 379 -0.11 36.14 -9.29
CA THR A 379 -1.54 36.36 -9.00
C THR A 379 -2.31 35.04 -8.88
N ALA A 380 -2.04 34.07 -9.73
CA ALA A 380 -2.57 32.72 -9.61
C ALA A 380 -2.11 32.02 -8.31
N ALA A 381 -0.83 32.11 -7.97
CA ALA A 381 -0.31 31.56 -6.72
C ALA A 381 -0.99 32.20 -5.48
N ARG A 382 -1.17 33.53 -5.49
CA ARG A 382 -1.90 34.25 -4.44
C ARG A 382 -3.37 33.84 -4.38
N SER A 383 -4.03 33.61 -5.51
CA SER A 383 -5.44 33.19 -5.55
C SER A 383 -5.62 31.75 -5.03
N TYR A 384 -4.72 30.82 -5.40
CA TYR A 384 -4.70 29.45 -4.87
C TYR A 384 -4.44 29.43 -3.37
N LYS A 385 -3.46 30.20 -2.87
CA LYS A 385 -3.23 30.33 -1.43
C LYS A 385 -4.47 30.83 -0.69
N LYS A 386 -5.16 31.84 -1.22
CA LYS A 386 -6.43 32.35 -0.64
C LYS A 386 -7.54 31.31 -0.69
N ARG A 387 -7.65 30.52 -1.77
CA ARG A 387 -8.66 29.45 -1.88
C ARG A 387 -8.37 28.32 -0.90
N LEU A 388 -7.12 27.90 -0.77
CA LEU A 388 -6.68 26.90 0.20
C LEU A 388 -6.98 27.35 1.63
N GLN A 389 -6.64 28.59 1.98
CA GLN A 389 -6.96 29.16 3.29
C GLN A 389 -8.47 29.21 3.56
N ARG A 390 -9.30 29.52 2.54
CA ARG A 390 -10.76 29.45 2.68
C ARG A 390 -11.24 28.03 2.95
N ILE A 391 -10.73 27.04 2.22
CA ILE A 391 -11.09 25.62 2.40
C ILE A 391 -10.70 25.14 3.81
N ILE A 392 -9.48 25.46 4.26
CA ILE A 392 -9.02 25.10 5.61
C ILE A 392 -9.93 25.73 6.68
N ARG A 393 -10.27 27.01 6.55
CA ARG A 393 -11.18 27.68 7.49
C ARG A 393 -12.57 27.07 7.48
N SER A 394 -13.12 26.74 6.31
CA SER A 394 -14.42 26.07 6.22
C SER A 394 -14.38 24.66 6.81
N HIS A 395 -13.30 23.91 6.59
CA HIS A 395 -13.12 22.58 7.15
C HIS A 395 -13.02 22.64 8.69
N GLN A 396 -12.23 23.56 9.23
CA GLN A 396 -12.14 23.80 10.67
C GLN A 396 -13.50 24.20 11.27
N ALA A 397 -14.24 25.10 10.62
CA ALA A 397 -15.58 25.50 11.06
C ALA A 397 -16.56 24.32 11.03
N LEU A 398 -16.50 23.48 10.00
CA LEU A 398 -17.31 22.28 9.88
C LEU A 398 -16.98 21.24 10.95
N LEU A 399 -15.69 21.02 11.24
CA LEU A 399 -15.25 20.15 12.33
C LEU A 399 -15.78 20.65 13.67
N ILE A 400 -15.67 21.95 13.96
CA ILE A 400 -16.22 22.54 15.19
C ILE A 400 -17.74 22.33 15.28
N ALA A 401 -18.47 22.56 14.19
CA ALA A 401 -19.92 22.35 14.14
C ALA A 401 -20.28 20.87 14.37
N TYR A 402 -19.52 19.96 13.77
CA TYR A 402 -19.66 18.52 13.97
C TYR A 402 -19.39 18.13 15.43
N ARG A 403 -18.33 18.67 16.04
CA ARG A 403 -17.96 18.51 17.47
C ARG A 403 -19.15 18.79 18.38
N VAL A 404 -19.74 19.98 18.19
CA VAL A 404 -20.87 20.47 18.97
C VAL A 404 -22.12 19.63 18.73
N GLN A 405 -22.42 19.27 17.47
CA GLN A 405 -23.57 18.44 17.15
C GLN A 405 -23.45 17.03 17.75
N ARG A 406 -22.24 16.46 17.71
CA ARG A 406 -21.94 15.14 18.29
C ARG A 406 -22.10 15.15 19.82
N GLU A 407 -21.59 16.18 20.50
CA GLU A 407 -21.78 16.36 21.94
C GLU A 407 -23.27 16.52 22.30
N GLN A 408 -24.05 17.25 21.48
CA GLN A 408 -25.50 17.39 21.68
C GLN A 408 -26.22 16.03 21.58
N VAL A 409 -25.91 15.21 20.57
CA VAL A 409 -26.48 13.87 20.41
C VAL A 409 -26.09 12.96 21.58
N LEU A 410 -24.82 13.00 22.02
CA LEU A 410 -24.36 12.23 23.19
C LEU A 410 -25.04 12.69 24.50
N SER A 411 -25.37 13.98 24.62
CA SER A 411 -26.08 14.53 25.77
C SER A 411 -27.58 14.20 25.80
N GLN A 412 -28.15 13.76 24.66
CA GLN A 412 -29.57 13.40 24.50
C GLN A 412 -29.73 11.91 24.11
N PRO A 413 -29.57 10.98 25.06
CA PRO A 413 -29.59 9.53 24.79
C PRO A 413 -30.97 8.99 24.34
N GLU A 414 -32.04 9.77 24.51
CA GLU A 414 -33.40 9.36 24.10
C GLU A 414 -33.67 9.51 22.59
N SER A 415 -32.78 10.18 21.85
CA SER A 415 -33.01 10.50 20.43
C SER A 415 -32.77 9.33 19.46
N GLY A 416 -32.21 8.20 19.93
CA GLY A 416 -31.96 7.02 19.10
C GLY A 416 -30.96 7.24 17.94
N LEU A 417 -30.32 8.41 17.87
CA LEU A 417 -29.36 8.78 16.83
C LEU A 417 -27.95 8.39 17.27
N GLU A 418 -27.23 7.69 16.40
CA GLU A 418 -25.83 7.32 16.64
C GLU A 418 -24.91 8.54 16.40
N ALA A 419 -24.02 8.83 17.35
CA ALA A 419 -23.20 10.04 17.38
C ALA A 419 -22.08 10.07 16.29
N GLY A 420 -21.90 9.00 15.52
CA GLY A 420 -20.90 8.90 14.46
C GLY A 420 -19.44 8.91 14.93
N PRO A 421 -18.49 8.70 13.99
CA PRO A 421 -17.08 8.56 14.31
C PRO A 421 -16.44 9.85 14.85
N PRO A 422 -15.44 9.76 15.75
CA PRO A 422 -14.70 10.93 16.24
C PRO A 422 -14.05 11.75 15.12
N GLU A 423 -13.83 13.04 15.35
CA GLU A 423 -13.24 13.93 14.36
C GLU A 423 -11.83 13.61 13.91
N ALA A 424 -11.09 12.84 14.71
CA ALA A 424 -9.78 12.33 14.31
C ALA A 424 -9.85 11.51 13.02
N HIS A 425 -11.02 10.95 12.67
CA HIS A 425 -11.26 10.25 11.41
C HIS A 425 -11.45 11.16 10.19
N PHE A 426 -11.65 12.47 10.38
CA PHE A 426 -11.75 13.44 9.28
C PHE A 426 -10.46 14.24 9.07
N SER A 427 -9.50 14.12 9.99
CA SER A 427 -8.14 14.61 9.77
C SER A 427 -7.47 13.67 8.80
N LEU A 428 -7.29 14.11 7.55
CA LEU A 428 -6.57 13.35 6.53
C LEU A 428 -5.20 12.96 7.07
N GLU A 429 -5.02 11.69 7.39
CA GLU A 429 -3.72 11.13 7.73
C GLU A 429 -2.79 11.27 6.50
N PRO A 430 -1.49 11.57 6.67
CA PRO A 430 -0.54 11.68 5.56
C PRO A 430 -0.53 10.46 4.63
N SER A 431 -0.94 9.29 5.15
CA SER A 431 -1.11 8.04 4.43
C SER A 431 -2.27 8.07 3.43
N GLU A 432 -3.37 8.76 3.75
CA GLU A 432 -4.56 8.87 2.89
C GLU A 432 -4.35 9.93 1.79
N LEU A 433 -3.70 11.05 2.12
CA LEU A 433 -3.27 12.07 1.17
C LEU A 433 -2.33 11.51 0.10
N ARG A 434 -1.43 10.58 0.48
CA ARG A 434 -0.56 9.89 -0.48
C ARG A 434 -1.37 9.03 -1.45
N GLY A 435 -2.36 8.28 -0.95
CA GLY A 435 -3.25 7.47 -1.79
C GLY A 435 -4.11 8.30 -2.75
N GLU A 436 -4.59 9.47 -2.34
CA GLU A 436 -5.31 10.39 -3.22
C GLU A 436 -4.40 11.07 -4.25
N MET A 437 -3.20 11.49 -3.84
CA MET A 437 -2.18 12.05 -4.74
C MET A 437 -1.72 11.02 -5.78
N ASP A 438 -1.55 9.75 -5.40
CA ASP A 438 -1.19 8.67 -6.32
C ASP A 438 -2.30 8.41 -7.36
N ARG A 439 -3.58 8.47 -6.94
CA ARG A 439 -4.73 8.37 -7.84
C ARG A 439 -4.78 9.54 -8.83
N GLU A 440 -4.55 10.76 -8.34
CA GLU A 440 -4.52 11.96 -9.18
C GLU A 440 -3.36 11.94 -10.18
N ILE A 441 -2.17 11.47 -9.76
CA ILE A 441 -1.02 11.22 -10.65
C ILE A 441 -1.36 10.17 -11.71
N GLN A 442 -2.07 9.10 -11.34
CA GLN A 442 -2.46 8.06 -12.29
C GLN A 442 -3.46 8.55 -13.34
N LEU A 443 -4.42 9.38 -12.94
CA LEU A 443 -5.35 10.05 -13.86
C LEU A 443 -4.61 11.01 -14.80
N LEU A 444 -3.70 11.84 -14.28
CA LEU A 444 -2.89 12.75 -15.10
C LEU A 444 -1.97 12.00 -16.09
N ARG A 445 -1.44 10.83 -15.70
CA ARG A 445 -0.67 9.96 -16.63
C ARG A 445 -1.55 9.40 -17.75
N GLN A 446 -2.78 8.99 -17.45
CA GLN A 446 -3.74 8.51 -18.45
C GLN A 446 -4.15 9.64 -19.42
N ASP A 447 -4.45 10.82 -18.89
CA ASP A 447 -4.79 11.99 -19.71
C ASP A 447 -3.61 12.43 -20.59
N LYS A 448 -2.38 12.41 -20.05
CA LYS A 448 -1.16 12.66 -20.83
C LYS A 448 -1.02 11.65 -21.97
N ALA A 449 -1.15 10.35 -21.71
CA ALA A 449 -1.06 9.32 -22.74
C ALA A 449 -2.13 9.49 -23.83
N ARG A 450 -3.36 9.88 -23.44
CA ARG A 450 -4.44 10.19 -24.39
C ARG A 450 -4.07 11.38 -25.28
N LEU A 451 -3.59 12.48 -24.70
CA LEU A 451 -3.19 13.67 -25.44
C LEU A 451 -1.98 13.41 -26.36
N GLU A 452 -1.03 12.60 -25.92
CA GLU A 452 0.11 12.16 -26.76
C GLU A 452 -0.36 11.30 -27.94
N GLY A 453 -1.35 10.43 -27.75
CA GLY A 453 -1.99 9.68 -28.83
C GLY A 453 -2.65 10.60 -29.87
N GLN A 454 -3.46 11.55 -29.40
CA GLN A 454 -4.11 12.55 -30.27
C GLN A 454 -3.09 13.41 -31.02
N LEU A 455 -1.97 13.75 -30.38
CA LEU A 455 -0.88 14.50 -31.02
C LEU A 455 -0.19 13.69 -32.11
N ARG A 456 0.06 12.40 -31.90
CA ARG A 456 0.64 11.50 -32.92
C ARG A 456 -0.30 11.35 -34.12
N GLU A 457 -1.59 11.15 -33.87
CA GLU A 457 -2.61 11.08 -34.93
C GLU A 457 -2.68 12.38 -35.74
N ALA A 458 -2.61 13.55 -35.07
CA ALA A 458 -2.57 14.84 -35.76
C ALA A 458 -1.27 15.04 -36.57
N GLN A 459 -0.13 14.55 -36.06
CA GLN A 459 1.15 14.59 -36.78
C GLN A 459 1.15 13.66 -38.00
N ASP A 460 0.56 12.46 -37.89
CA ASP A 460 0.43 11.52 -39.00
C ASP A 460 -0.51 12.06 -40.08
N LEU A 461 -1.64 12.66 -39.69
CA LEU A 461 -2.53 13.36 -40.61
C LEU A 461 -1.80 14.50 -41.31
N SER A 462 -1.06 15.33 -40.57
CA SER A 462 -0.25 16.41 -41.14
C SER A 462 0.83 15.89 -42.10
N ALA A 463 1.45 14.75 -41.81
CA ALA A 463 2.45 14.13 -42.67
C ALA A 463 1.83 13.55 -43.95
N VAL A 464 0.63 12.97 -43.85
CA VAL A 464 -0.15 12.51 -45.02
C VAL A 464 -0.57 13.70 -45.88
N PHE A 465 -1.05 14.80 -45.29
CA PHE A 465 -1.35 16.04 -46.01
C PHE A 465 -0.11 16.64 -46.67
N ALA A 466 1.04 16.67 -45.98
CA ALA A 466 2.30 17.15 -46.55
C ALA A 466 2.77 16.30 -47.74
N ARG A 467 2.65 14.96 -47.65
CA ARG A 467 2.93 14.06 -48.79
C ARG A 467 1.97 14.26 -49.95
N HIS A 468 0.69 14.54 -49.66
CA HIS A 468 -0.30 14.79 -50.70
C HIS A 468 -0.02 16.11 -51.44
N ILE A 469 0.34 17.18 -50.70
CA ILE A 469 0.77 18.46 -51.28
C ILE A 469 2.04 18.29 -52.13
N GLN A 470 3.01 17.48 -51.69
CA GLN A 470 4.20 17.16 -52.49
C GLN A 470 3.86 16.36 -53.76
N SER A 471 2.88 15.45 -53.72
CA SER A 471 2.46 14.70 -54.91
C SER A 471 1.70 15.56 -55.93
N VAL A 472 0.97 16.57 -55.48
CA VAL A 472 0.26 17.52 -56.36
C VAL A 472 1.24 18.48 -57.04
N ASN A 473 2.29 18.94 -56.33
CA ASN A 473 3.32 19.82 -56.90
C ASN A 473 4.30 19.13 -57.88
N VAL A 474 4.21 17.80 -58.08
CA VAL A 474 5.05 17.05 -59.01
C VAL A 474 4.29 16.68 -60.31
N GLN A 475 2.99 17.01 -60.39
CA GLN A 475 2.15 16.78 -61.57
C GLN A 475 1.80 18.05 -62.38
N GLU A 476 2.31 19.22 -61.98
CA GLU A 476 2.43 20.42 -62.82
C GLU A 476 3.88 20.57 -63.32
#